data_AF-A0AA38UXV0-F1
#
_entry.id   AF-A0AA38UXV0-F1
#
_cell.length_a   1.000
_cell.length_b   1.000
_cell.length_c   1.000
_cell.angle_alpha   90.00
_cell.angle_beta   90.00
_cell.angle_gamma   90.00
#
_symmetry.space_group_name_H-M   'P 1'
#
loop_
_entity.id
_entity.type
_entity.pdbx_description
1 polymer ?
#
loop_
_entity_poly.entity_id
_entity_poly.type
_entity_poly.pdbx_seq_one_letter_code
_entity_poly.pdbx_strand_id
1 'polypeptide(L)'
;MRPVFAQFLANRYQEIKAEHPGKGRRYWHLRALYEFLASNPTTPRDSELIASPPESVMNTLTEDDDPCDVILSDVIGGIILRTDFTDDEAWKLFTDKLEGTENENSGVGQNTADMGSSSAEASASMEATHADVHDGDDSSDDSEDEAEQKLIKTINPIQSEERAMFQNISNLRALRLFNDVDIRPAPSVPDGSKRISPPNPLVDFAGWQEIYTGVTLWIYDTQSNTDHSARLVSAEGDIYGTATGDSWRAQVSHIPHLQLDMTYENMKINFGGMDRWDYSERKRNLAEAILEP
;
A
#
# COMPACT_ATOMS: atom_id res chain seq x y z
N MET A 1 -1.54 13.46 1.87
CA MET A 1 -0.61 14.57 1.64
C MET A 1 -0.68 15.59 2.78
N ARG A 2 0.44 15.88 3.45
CA ARG A 2 0.51 16.89 4.52
C ARG A 2 0.39 18.30 3.94
N PRO A 3 -0.26 19.25 4.65
CA PRO A 3 -0.48 20.62 4.14
C PRO A 3 0.78 21.35 3.70
N VAL A 4 1.88 21.23 4.46
CA VAL A 4 3.16 21.88 4.14
C VAL A 4 3.74 21.38 2.82
N PHE A 5 3.68 20.07 2.58
CA PHE A 5 4.22 19.49 1.35
C PHE A 5 3.27 19.74 0.19
N ALA A 6 1.96 19.61 0.41
CA ALA A 6 0.94 19.94 -0.58
C ALA A 6 1.07 21.39 -1.07
N GLN A 7 1.34 22.34 -0.17
CA GLN A 7 1.56 23.74 -0.53
C GLN A 7 2.86 23.96 -1.31
N PHE A 8 3.94 23.28 -0.93
CA PHE A 8 5.19 23.32 -1.68
C PHE A 8 5.00 22.73 -3.09
N LEU A 9 4.40 21.55 -3.16
CA LEU A 9 4.10 20.83 -4.39
C LEU A 9 3.23 21.68 -5.31
N ALA A 10 2.12 22.25 -4.82
CA ALA A 10 1.26 23.14 -5.59
C ALA A 10 2.01 24.29 -6.29
N ASN A 11 3.04 24.84 -5.65
CA ASN A 11 3.83 25.94 -6.20
C ASN A 11 4.85 25.49 -7.25
N ARG A 12 5.29 24.23 -7.21
CA ARG A 12 6.35 23.68 -8.09
C ARG A 12 5.83 22.74 -9.17
N TYR A 13 4.62 22.20 -8.99
CA TYR A 13 4.10 21.07 -9.75
C TYR A 13 4.10 21.30 -11.27
N GLN A 14 3.59 22.46 -11.72
CA GLN A 14 3.51 22.77 -13.15
C GLN A 14 4.89 22.95 -13.79
N GLU A 15 5.86 23.50 -13.06
CA GLU A 15 7.25 23.66 -13.52
C GLU A 15 7.91 22.28 -13.66
N ILE A 16 7.83 21.44 -12.61
CA ILE A 16 8.37 20.08 -12.62
C ILE A 16 7.74 19.23 -13.73
N LYS A 17 6.42 19.32 -13.92
CA LYS A 17 5.69 18.62 -14.98
C LYS A 17 6.16 19.06 -16.37
N ALA A 18 6.39 20.36 -16.57
CA ALA A 18 6.88 20.90 -17.83
C ALA A 18 8.34 20.48 -18.13
N GLU A 19 9.18 20.37 -17.12
CA GLU A 19 10.58 19.92 -17.25
C GLU A 19 10.70 18.40 -17.48
N HIS A 20 9.70 17.63 -17.04
CA HIS A 20 9.70 16.18 -17.12
C HIS A 20 8.42 15.61 -17.78
N PRO A 21 8.16 15.95 -19.05
CA PRO A 21 6.96 15.49 -19.73
C PRO A 21 6.95 13.95 -19.86
N GLY A 22 5.78 13.36 -19.64
CA GLY A 22 5.54 11.92 -19.81
C GLY A 22 6.07 11.00 -18.71
N LYS A 23 6.52 11.53 -17.57
CA LYS A 23 7.02 10.73 -16.43
C LYS A 23 5.94 10.25 -15.44
N GLY A 24 4.79 10.91 -15.41
CA GLY A 24 3.68 10.57 -14.51
C GLY A 24 3.71 11.32 -13.18
N ARG A 25 2.56 11.32 -12.50
CA ARG A 25 2.31 12.04 -11.25
C ARG A 25 3.29 11.68 -10.13
N ARG A 26 3.49 10.38 -9.85
CA ARG A 26 4.33 9.90 -8.72
C ARG A 26 5.78 10.38 -8.87
N TYR A 27 6.29 10.38 -10.10
CA TYR A 27 7.62 10.90 -10.40
C TYR A 27 7.73 12.41 -10.11
N TRP A 28 6.74 13.21 -10.53
CA TRP A 28 6.75 14.65 -10.27
C TRP A 28 6.64 14.95 -8.77
N HIS A 29 5.82 14.20 -8.03
CA HIS A 29 5.74 14.31 -6.57
C HIS A 29 7.08 14.00 -5.90
N LEU A 30 7.78 12.95 -6.35
CA LEU A 30 9.10 12.60 -5.84
C LEU A 30 10.11 13.71 -6.12
N ARG A 31 10.15 14.27 -7.32
CA ARG A 31 11.01 15.42 -7.63
C ARG A 31 10.75 16.61 -6.69
N ALA A 32 9.48 16.95 -6.47
CA ALA A 32 9.10 18.03 -5.57
C ALA A 32 9.51 17.74 -4.11
N LEU A 33 9.42 16.49 -3.66
CA LEU A 33 9.91 16.10 -2.33
C LEU A 33 11.40 16.41 -2.18
N TYR A 34 12.21 16.03 -3.16
CA TYR A 34 13.65 16.25 -3.08
C TYR A 34 14.02 17.74 -3.16
N GLU A 35 13.31 18.55 -3.95
CA GLU A 35 13.44 20.01 -3.90
C GLU A 35 13.05 20.57 -2.53
N PHE A 36 11.96 20.07 -1.95
CA PHE A 36 11.49 20.45 -0.62
C PHE A 36 12.57 20.17 0.44
N LEU A 37 13.11 18.95 0.47
CA LEU A 37 14.16 18.57 1.42
C LEU A 37 15.46 19.38 1.20
N ALA A 38 15.84 19.63 -0.05
CA ALA A 38 17.01 20.44 -0.40
C ALA A 38 16.87 21.91 0.04
N SER A 39 15.63 22.42 0.14
CA SER A 39 15.36 23.76 0.66
C SER A 39 15.64 23.92 2.17
N ASN A 40 16.01 22.83 2.87
CA ASN A 40 16.22 22.76 4.32
C ASN A 40 14.97 23.25 5.08
N PRO A 41 13.85 22.53 4.94
CA PRO A 41 12.58 22.95 5.50
C PRO A 41 12.69 23.02 7.03
N THR A 42 11.99 23.99 7.62
CA THR A 42 11.92 24.12 9.07
C THR A 42 11.44 22.81 9.69
N THR A 43 12.03 22.43 10.82
CA THR A 43 11.61 21.26 11.60
C THR A 43 10.12 21.38 11.94
N PRO A 44 9.33 20.32 11.77
CA PRO A 44 7.90 20.37 12.04
C PRO A 44 7.65 20.79 13.49
N ARG A 45 6.74 21.74 13.67
CA ARG A 45 6.19 22.11 14.98
C ARG A 45 4.72 21.67 15.00
N ASP A 46 4.31 21.00 16.06
CA ASP A 46 2.95 20.47 16.22
C ASP A 46 1.83 21.54 16.15
N SER A 47 2.18 22.83 16.20
CA SER A 47 1.23 23.95 16.33
C SER A 47 1.20 24.91 15.13
N GLU A 48 1.93 24.64 14.04
CA GLU A 48 1.85 25.51 12.86
C GLU A 48 0.63 25.12 12.02
N LEU A 49 -0.44 25.92 12.16
CA LEU A 49 -1.62 25.88 11.30
C LEU A 49 -1.23 26.35 9.89
N ILE A 50 -0.59 25.49 9.13
CA ILE A 50 -0.40 25.70 7.70
C ILE A 50 -1.75 25.41 7.05
N ALA A 51 -2.33 26.44 6.44
CA ALA A 51 -3.55 26.27 5.66
C ALA A 51 -3.29 25.25 4.55
N SER A 52 -4.16 24.24 4.45
CA SER A 52 -4.15 23.34 3.29
C SER A 52 -4.38 24.15 2.02
N PRO A 53 -3.77 23.77 0.89
CA PRO A 53 -4.11 24.33 -0.41
C PRO A 53 -5.61 24.21 -0.68
N PRO A 54 -6.19 25.09 -1.54
CA PRO A 54 -7.56 24.94 -1.99
C PRO A 54 -7.80 23.53 -2.57
N GLU A 55 -9.00 23.00 -2.38
CA GLU A 55 -9.39 21.66 -2.87
C GLU A 55 -9.17 21.50 -4.38
N SER A 56 -9.45 22.54 -5.16
CA SER A 56 -9.19 22.54 -6.61
C SER A 56 -7.71 22.31 -6.97
N VAL A 57 -6.79 22.79 -6.14
CA VAL A 57 -5.35 22.56 -6.30
C VAL A 57 -5.03 21.14 -5.91
N MET A 58 -5.55 20.65 -4.79
CA MET A 58 -5.36 19.27 -4.34
C MET A 58 -5.83 18.26 -5.40
N ASN A 59 -6.99 18.49 -6.00
CA ASN A 59 -7.53 17.67 -7.07
C ASN A 59 -6.57 17.63 -8.27
N THR A 60 -6.02 18.78 -8.68
CA THR A 60 -5.04 18.84 -9.77
C THR A 60 -3.78 18.02 -9.46
N LEU A 61 -3.39 17.95 -8.18
CA LEU A 61 -2.22 17.18 -7.75
C LEU A 61 -2.49 15.67 -7.70
N THR A 62 -3.75 15.22 -7.65
CA THR A 62 -4.10 13.79 -7.53
C THR A 62 -4.74 13.20 -8.77
N GLU A 63 -5.31 14.02 -9.65
CA GLU A 63 -6.06 13.57 -10.84
C GLU A 63 -5.18 13.35 -12.07
N ASP A 64 -3.94 13.82 -12.07
CA ASP A 64 -3.03 13.57 -13.19
C ASP A 64 -2.69 12.07 -13.29
N ASP A 65 -2.75 11.55 -14.52
CA ASP A 65 -2.48 10.15 -14.84
C ASP A 65 -1.06 9.73 -14.44
N ASP A 66 -0.95 8.53 -13.88
CA ASP A 66 0.33 7.85 -13.67
C ASP A 66 0.34 6.48 -14.39
N PRO A 67 1.46 6.06 -15.02
CA PRO A 67 1.53 4.79 -15.74
C PRO A 67 1.10 3.57 -14.95
N CYS A 68 1.27 3.57 -13.62
CA CYS A 68 0.91 2.44 -12.78
C CYS A 68 -0.54 2.49 -12.26
N ASP A 69 -1.31 3.55 -12.52
CA ASP A 69 -2.70 3.67 -12.01
C ASP A 69 -3.63 2.62 -12.63
N VAL A 70 -3.45 2.30 -13.91
CA VAL A 70 -4.20 1.22 -14.59
C VAL A 70 -3.95 -0.15 -13.95
N ILE A 71 -2.76 -0.35 -13.36
CA ILE A 71 -2.42 -1.60 -12.66
C ILE A 71 -3.14 -1.67 -11.31
N LEU A 72 -3.55 -0.55 -10.72
CA LEU A 72 -4.13 -0.49 -9.38
C LEU A 72 -5.65 -0.28 -9.35
N SER A 73 -6.29 -0.09 -10.50
CA SER A 73 -7.70 0.33 -10.58
C SER A 73 -8.71 -0.63 -9.93
N ASP A 74 -8.38 -1.92 -9.83
CA ASP A 74 -9.22 -2.98 -9.25
C ASP A 74 -8.71 -3.45 -7.87
N VAL A 75 -7.84 -2.69 -7.19
CA VAL A 75 -7.22 -3.09 -5.91
C VAL A 75 -7.74 -2.26 -4.75
N ILE A 76 -8.30 -2.91 -3.73
CA ILE A 76 -8.69 -2.24 -2.47
C ILE A 76 -7.57 -2.31 -1.44
N GLY A 77 -6.93 -3.48 -1.31
CA GLY A 77 -6.00 -3.75 -0.22
C GLY A 77 -4.55 -3.58 -0.64
N GLY A 78 -3.96 -4.65 -1.17
CA GLY A 78 -2.54 -4.73 -1.45
C GLY A 78 -2.21 -5.41 -2.76
N ILE A 79 -0.94 -5.32 -3.13
CA ILE A 79 -0.38 -6.01 -4.28
C ILE A 79 0.77 -6.91 -3.88
N ILE A 80 0.89 -8.05 -4.56
CA ILE A 80 2.09 -8.90 -4.53
C ILE A 80 2.85 -8.67 -5.83
N LEU A 81 4.03 -8.07 -5.72
CA LEU A 81 4.90 -7.82 -6.86
C LEU A 81 5.97 -8.90 -6.95
N ARG A 82 5.99 -9.63 -8.07
CA ARG A 82 7.07 -10.56 -8.40
C ARG A 82 8.28 -9.79 -8.91
N THR A 83 9.39 -9.90 -8.18
CA THR A 83 10.68 -9.26 -8.53
C THR A 83 11.77 -10.27 -8.87
N ASP A 84 11.56 -11.55 -8.59
CA ASP A 84 12.42 -12.66 -9.01
C ASP A 84 11.68 -13.58 -9.99
N PHE A 85 12.30 -13.81 -11.15
CA PHE A 85 11.75 -14.64 -12.24
C PHE A 85 12.59 -15.88 -12.51
N THR A 86 13.41 -16.31 -11.53
CA THR A 86 14.36 -17.43 -11.73
C THR A 86 13.72 -18.80 -11.58
N ASP A 87 12.60 -18.88 -10.85
CA ASP A 87 11.87 -20.13 -10.59
C ASP A 87 10.36 -19.92 -10.81
N ASP A 88 9.86 -20.43 -11.94
CA ASP A 88 8.42 -20.38 -12.28
C ASP A 88 7.60 -21.46 -11.55
N GLU A 89 8.23 -22.55 -11.10
CA GLU A 89 7.55 -23.61 -10.35
C GLU A 89 7.27 -23.15 -8.92
N ALA A 90 8.28 -22.57 -8.26
CA ALA A 90 8.12 -21.99 -6.93
C ALA A 90 7.13 -20.82 -6.93
N TRP A 91 7.12 -20.01 -7.99
CA TRP A 91 6.12 -18.96 -8.17
C TRP A 91 4.70 -19.53 -8.26
N LYS A 92 4.50 -20.58 -9.09
CA LYS A 92 3.21 -21.24 -9.22
C LYS A 92 2.73 -21.82 -7.88
N LEU A 93 3.60 -22.50 -7.15
CA LEU A 93 3.27 -23.04 -5.82
C LEU A 93 2.87 -21.95 -4.84
N PHE A 94 3.53 -20.80 -4.90
CA PHE A 94 3.18 -19.63 -4.10
C PHE A 94 1.78 -19.11 -4.45
N THR A 95 1.48 -18.91 -5.73
CA THR A 95 0.17 -18.41 -6.17
C THR A 95 -0.96 -19.40 -5.89
N ASP A 96 -0.75 -20.69 -6.15
CA ASP A 96 -1.73 -21.75 -5.85
C ASP A 96 -2.07 -21.77 -4.35
N LYS A 97 -1.07 -21.59 -3.49
CA LYS A 97 -1.27 -21.53 -2.03
C LYS A 97 -1.94 -20.24 -1.59
N LEU A 98 -1.61 -19.09 -2.19
CA LEU A 98 -2.27 -17.82 -1.93
C LEU A 98 -3.77 -17.90 -2.24
N GLU A 99 -4.12 -18.32 -3.47
CA GLU A 99 -5.49 -18.49 -3.92
C GLU A 99 -6.26 -19.49 -3.04
N GLY A 100 -5.62 -20.60 -2.65
CA GLY A 100 -6.20 -21.56 -1.71
C GLY A 100 -6.60 -20.91 -0.39
N THR A 101 -5.73 -20.09 0.19
CA THR A 101 -6.03 -19.39 1.45
C THR A 101 -7.02 -18.23 1.32
N GLU A 102 -7.06 -17.53 0.18
CA GLU A 102 -8.08 -16.51 -0.09
C GLU A 102 -9.49 -17.12 -0.19
N ASN A 103 -9.60 -18.28 -0.83
CA ASN A 103 -10.86 -19.01 -0.94
C ASN A 103 -11.33 -19.55 0.42
N GLU A 104 -10.41 -20.05 1.26
CA GLU A 104 -10.73 -20.48 2.63
C GLU A 104 -11.29 -19.31 3.46
N ASN A 105 -10.66 -18.14 3.39
CA ASN A 105 -11.11 -16.96 4.14
C ASN A 105 -12.47 -16.44 3.66
N SER A 106 -12.73 -16.47 2.36
CA SER A 106 -14.01 -16.03 1.79
C SER A 106 -15.18 -16.95 2.18
N GLY A 107 -14.92 -18.25 2.38
CA GLY A 107 -15.92 -19.23 2.81
C GLY A 107 -16.35 -19.14 4.27
N VAL A 108 -15.58 -18.45 5.13
CA VAL A 108 -15.90 -18.31 6.57
C VAL A 108 -17.02 -17.27 6.79
N GLY A 109 -17.21 -16.31 5.89
CA GLY A 109 -18.24 -15.26 5.99
C GLY A 109 -19.67 -15.69 5.64
N GLN A 110 -19.86 -16.82 4.94
CA GLN A 110 -21.20 -17.31 4.56
C GLN A 110 -21.79 -18.37 5.50
N ASN A 111 -20.98 -18.98 6.38
CA ASN A 111 -21.42 -20.12 7.20
C ASN A 111 -21.79 -19.78 8.65
N THR A 112 -21.81 -18.51 9.03
CA THR A 112 -22.19 -18.07 10.40
C THR A 112 -23.62 -17.52 10.50
N ALA A 113 -24.44 -17.66 9.45
CA ALA A 113 -25.85 -17.25 9.47
C ALA A 113 -26.83 -18.36 9.94
N ASP A 114 -26.37 -19.59 10.21
CA ASP A 114 -27.30 -20.70 10.49
C ASP A 114 -26.89 -21.63 11.65
N MET A 115 -26.30 -21.08 12.71
CA MET A 115 -26.17 -21.80 13.99
C MET A 115 -26.50 -20.88 15.16
N GLY A 116 -27.79 -20.73 15.45
CA GLY A 116 -28.22 -19.86 16.54
C GLY A 116 -29.69 -19.85 16.92
N SER A 117 -30.43 -20.96 16.85
CA SER A 117 -31.61 -21.11 17.72
C SER A 117 -31.97 -22.57 17.96
N SER A 118 -31.34 -23.18 18.95
CA SER A 118 -31.89 -24.36 19.64
C SER A 118 -32.35 -23.92 21.03
N SER A 119 -33.63 -23.58 21.15
CA SER A 119 -34.33 -23.67 22.42
C SER A 119 -35.73 -24.24 22.16
N ALA A 120 -35.99 -25.36 22.83
CA ALA A 120 -37.24 -26.10 22.80
C ALA A 120 -38.41 -25.27 23.32
N GLU A 121 -39.59 -25.41 22.72
CA GLU A 121 -40.77 -26.09 23.28
C GLU A 121 -42.04 -25.84 22.43
N ALA A 122 -43.00 -26.75 22.61
CA ALA A 122 -44.15 -27.03 21.77
C ALA A 122 -45.25 -25.95 21.74
N SER A 123 -45.99 -25.85 20.61
CA SER A 123 -47.45 -26.05 20.58
C SER A 123 -48.07 -25.83 19.20
N ALA A 124 -49.26 -26.41 19.06
CA ALA A 124 -50.01 -26.72 17.86
C ALA A 124 -50.72 -25.55 17.14
N SER A 125 -51.04 -25.83 15.86
CA SER A 125 -52.26 -25.48 15.13
C SER A 125 -52.53 -24.01 14.76
N MET A 126 -52.61 -23.72 13.46
CA MET A 126 -53.88 -23.41 12.78
C MET A 126 -53.69 -23.11 11.28
N GLU A 127 -54.82 -23.17 10.60
CA GLU A 127 -55.09 -23.40 9.19
C GLU A 127 -55.53 -22.10 8.46
N ALA A 128 -55.34 -22.10 7.13
CA ALA A 128 -56.09 -21.38 6.08
C ALA A 128 -55.82 -19.89 5.71
N THR A 129 -55.44 -19.74 4.41
CA THR A 129 -56.00 -18.86 3.34
C THR A 129 -55.77 -17.34 3.35
N HIS A 130 -55.21 -16.76 2.28
CA HIS A 130 -55.91 -16.25 1.06
C HIS A 130 -55.16 -15.07 0.36
N ALA A 131 -55.18 -15.07 -1.00
CA ALA A 131 -54.96 -13.99 -2.01
C ALA A 131 -53.62 -13.18 -2.02
N ASP A 132 -52.81 -13.18 -3.09
CA ASP A 132 -53.00 -12.76 -4.51
C ASP A 132 -52.98 -11.23 -4.70
N VAL A 133 -51.86 -10.67 -5.22
CA VAL A 133 -51.80 -9.45 -6.09
C VAL A 133 -50.47 -9.42 -6.90
N HIS A 134 -50.61 -9.68 -8.21
CA HIS A 134 -50.11 -8.94 -9.38
C HIS A 134 -48.69 -8.31 -9.45
N ASP A 135 -47.86 -8.93 -10.31
CA ASP A 135 -47.18 -8.40 -11.51
C ASP A 135 -46.86 -6.89 -11.60
N GLY A 136 -45.58 -6.60 -11.86
CA GLY A 136 -45.04 -5.24 -11.99
C GLY A 136 -43.56 -5.26 -12.36
N ASP A 137 -43.30 -5.77 -13.56
CA ASP A 137 -42.09 -5.64 -14.38
C ASP A 137 -41.49 -4.22 -14.32
N ASP A 138 -40.29 -4.10 -13.76
CA ASP A 138 -39.31 -3.07 -14.13
C ASP A 138 -37.90 -3.56 -13.79
N SER A 139 -37.45 -4.57 -14.53
CA SER A 139 -36.06 -5.04 -14.50
C SER A 139 -35.21 -4.09 -15.34
N SER A 140 -34.87 -2.92 -14.77
CA SER A 140 -33.74 -2.13 -15.28
C SER A 140 -32.44 -2.82 -14.85
N ASP A 141 -32.10 -3.86 -15.60
CA ASP A 141 -30.80 -4.53 -15.56
C ASP A 141 -29.77 -3.64 -16.27
N ASP A 142 -29.46 -2.51 -15.64
CA ASP A 142 -28.24 -1.75 -15.90
C ASP A 142 -27.19 -2.36 -14.97
N SER A 143 -26.80 -3.60 -15.30
CA SER A 143 -25.60 -4.22 -14.76
C SER A 143 -24.40 -3.43 -15.30
N GLU A 144 -24.16 -2.27 -14.69
CA GLU A 144 -22.82 -1.71 -14.62
C GLU A 144 -21.97 -2.82 -14.03
N ASP A 145 -21.16 -3.48 -14.87
CA ASP A 145 -20.14 -4.44 -14.46
C ASP A 145 -19.19 -3.72 -13.48
N GLU A 146 -19.58 -3.62 -12.21
CA GLU A 146 -18.73 -3.19 -11.12
C GLU A 146 -17.57 -4.18 -11.09
N ALA A 147 -16.45 -3.79 -11.69
CA ALA A 147 -15.26 -4.62 -11.77
C ALA A 147 -14.94 -5.14 -10.37
N GLU A 148 -14.96 -6.46 -10.22
CA GLU A 148 -14.77 -7.14 -8.93
C GLU A 148 -13.48 -6.62 -8.28
N GLN A 149 -13.64 -5.87 -7.20
CA GLN A 149 -12.53 -5.28 -6.49
C GLN A 149 -11.76 -6.37 -5.72
N LYS A 150 -10.44 -6.39 -5.83
CA LYS A 150 -9.57 -7.41 -5.23
C LYS A 150 -8.93 -6.93 -3.94
N LEU A 151 -8.96 -7.79 -2.92
CA LEU A 151 -8.22 -7.55 -1.68
C LEU A 151 -6.71 -7.60 -1.92
N ILE A 152 -6.24 -8.61 -2.68
CA ILE A 152 -4.85 -8.76 -3.09
C ILE A 152 -4.82 -8.93 -4.61
N LYS A 153 -3.99 -8.14 -5.29
CA LYS A 153 -3.68 -8.33 -6.71
C LYS A 153 -2.25 -8.76 -6.91
N THR A 154 -2.07 -9.79 -7.73
CA THR A 154 -0.74 -10.29 -8.08
C THR A 154 -0.23 -9.64 -9.37
N ILE A 155 0.96 -9.06 -9.31
CA ILE A 155 1.66 -8.46 -10.46
C ILE A 155 2.81 -9.37 -10.86
N ASN A 156 2.62 -10.06 -11.99
CA ASN A 156 3.61 -10.94 -12.61
C ASN A 156 3.76 -10.58 -14.10
N PRO A 157 4.70 -9.69 -14.46
CA PRO A 157 4.94 -9.33 -15.86
C PRO A 157 5.33 -10.56 -16.69
N ILE A 158 4.68 -10.71 -17.85
CA ILE A 158 4.96 -11.82 -18.78
C ILE A 158 6.00 -11.37 -19.82
N GLN A 159 5.93 -10.12 -20.25
CA GLN A 159 6.82 -9.58 -21.27
C GLN A 159 8.20 -9.31 -20.70
N SER A 160 9.26 -9.59 -21.48
CA SER A 160 10.65 -9.42 -21.02
C SER A 160 10.98 -7.98 -20.66
N GLU A 161 10.39 -7.00 -21.34
CA GLU A 161 10.63 -5.57 -21.10
C GLU A 161 10.00 -5.13 -19.77
N GLU A 162 8.78 -5.57 -19.49
CA GLU A 162 8.10 -5.32 -18.20
C GLU A 162 8.79 -6.06 -17.06
N ARG A 163 9.25 -7.30 -17.28
CA ARG A 163 10.07 -8.05 -16.32
C ARG A 163 11.32 -7.27 -15.94
N ALA A 164 12.00 -6.68 -16.91
CA ALA A 164 13.20 -5.88 -16.65
C ALA A 164 12.92 -4.65 -15.77
N MET A 165 11.70 -4.10 -15.80
CA MET A 165 11.30 -2.99 -14.94
C MET A 165 11.18 -3.39 -13.47
N PHE A 166 10.71 -4.60 -13.18
CA PHE A 166 10.45 -5.08 -11.81
C PHE A 166 11.51 -6.05 -11.28
N GLN A 167 12.39 -6.56 -12.15
CA GLN A 167 13.43 -7.51 -11.78
C GLN A 167 14.36 -6.91 -10.73
N ASN A 168 14.40 -7.56 -9.56
CA ASN A 168 15.28 -7.21 -8.45
C ASN A 168 15.22 -5.71 -8.09
N ILE A 169 14.07 -5.05 -8.16
CA ILE A 169 13.94 -3.68 -7.66
C ILE A 169 13.99 -3.65 -6.13
N SER A 170 14.36 -2.51 -5.55
CA SER A 170 14.31 -2.33 -4.09
C SER A 170 12.87 -2.11 -3.61
N ASN A 171 12.67 -2.25 -2.30
CA ASN A 171 11.41 -1.88 -1.67
C ASN A 171 11.06 -0.41 -1.90
N LEU A 172 12.05 0.49 -1.80
CA LEU A 172 11.85 1.91 -2.03
C LEU A 172 11.42 2.19 -3.48
N ARG A 173 12.05 1.51 -4.45
CA ARG A 173 11.68 1.63 -5.85
C ARG A 173 10.24 1.18 -6.09
N ALA A 174 9.83 0.07 -5.47
CA ALA A 174 8.47 -0.42 -5.55
C ALA A 174 7.46 0.60 -4.96
N LEU A 175 7.77 1.18 -3.79
CA LEU A 175 6.95 2.25 -3.19
C LEU A 175 6.78 3.43 -4.15
N ARG A 176 7.85 3.87 -4.80
CA ARG A 176 7.84 4.99 -5.77
C ARG A 176 7.03 4.72 -7.02
N LEU A 177 6.89 3.45 -7.41
CA LEU A 177 6.13 3.06 -8.60
C LEU A 177 4.62 3.01 -8.31
N PHE A 178 4.21 2.54 -7.12
CA PHE A 178 2.81 2.22 -6.85
C PHE A 178 2.13 3.18 -5.87
N ASN A 179 2.88 3.92 -5.06
CA ASN A 179 2.32 4.77 -4.01
C ASN A 179 2.73 6.23 -4.21
N ASP A 180 1.83 7.14 -3.83
CA ASP A 180 2.12 8.57 -3.83
C ASP A 180 3.00 8.91 -2.62
N VAL A 181 4.04 9.70 -2.87
CA VAL A 181 4.97 10.13 -1.83
C VAL A 181 4.40 11.32 -1.04
N ASP A 182 4.69 11.34 0.25
CA ASP A 182 4.35 12.42 1.17
C ASP A 182 5.49 12.56 2.20
N ILE A 183 5.32 13.51 3.13
CA ILE A 183 6.21 13.64 4.28
C ILE A 183 5.44 13.52 5.59
N ARG A 184 6.17 13.20 6.64
CA ARG A 184 5.68 13.36 8.02
C ARG A 184 6.80 13.81 8.95
N PRO A 185 6.47 14.34 10.14
CA PRO A 185 7.47 14.49 11.20
C PRO A 185 8.15 13.15 11.48
N ALA A 186 9.48 13.14 11.53
CA ALA A 186 10.23 11.98 11.96
C ALA A 186 9.85 11.66 13.42
N PRO A 187 9.75 10.37 13.81
CA PRO A 187 9.44 10.00 15.18
C PRO A 187 10.40 10.67 16.20
N SER A 188 9.91 10.90 17.42
CA SER A 188 10.71 11.53 18.47
C SER A 188 11.93 10.69 18.82
N VAL A 189 13.09 11.34 18.88
CA VAL A 189 14.36 10.74 19.30
C VAL A 189 14.25 10.31 20.77
N PRO A 190 14.47 9.03 21.12
CA PRO A 190 14.42 8.56 22.49
C PRO A 190 15.41 9.32 23.40
N ASP A 191 15.03 9.55 24.65
CA ASP A 191 15.86 10.26 25.61
C ASP A 191 17.26 9.64 25.72
N GLY A 192 18.30 10.48 25.67
CA GLY A 192 19.70 10.07 25.74
C GLY A 192 20.26 9.46 24.45
N SER A 193 19.45 9.26 23.41
CA SER A 193 19.93 8.82 22.10
C SER A 193 20.34 10.00 21.21
N LYS A 194 21.23 9.74 20.24
CA LYS A 194 21.65 10.74 19.24
C LYS A 194 20.84 10.55 17.97
N ARG A 195 20.62 11.64 17.24
CA ARG A 195 20.07 11.56 15.89
C ARG A 195 20.98 10.74 14.98
N ILE A 196 20.38 9.99 14.07
CA ILE A 196 21.09 9.18 13.08
C ILE A 196 21.93 10.10 12.19
N SER A 197 23.18 9.68 11.94
CA SER A 197 24.15 10.42 11.15
C SER A 197 24.88 9.46 10.19
N PRO A 198 24.95 9.75 8.88
CA PRO A 198 24.39 10.94 8.21
C PRO A 198 22.85 10.95 8.19
N PRO A 199 22.21 12.13 8.07
CA PRO A 199 20.76 12.22 7.95
C PRO A 199 20.28 11.52 6.66
N ASN A 200 19.09 10.93 6.69
CA ASN A 200 18.54 10.22 5.55
C ASN A 200 17.01 10.45 5.47
N PRO A 201 16.46 10.77 4.30
CA PRO A 201 15.03 11.08 4.15
C PRO A 201 14.10 9.96 4.59
N LEU A 202 14.52 8.69 4.47
CA LEU A 202 13.68 7.55 4.86
C LEU A 202 13.56 7.40 6.38
N VAL A 203 14.40 8.07 7.17
CA VAL A 203 14.45 7.93 8.63
C VAL A 203 14.24 9.26 9.33
N ASP A 204 15.13 10.21 9.06
CA ASP A 204 15.16 11.53 9.68
C ASP A 204 16.08 12.44 8.85
N PHE A 205 15.46 13.38 8.14
CA PHE A 205 16.13 14.46 7.43
C PHE A 205 15.55 15.80 7.89
N ALA A 206 16.32 16.54 8.69
CA ALA A 206 15.87 17.80 9.31
C ALA A 206 14.57 17.68 10.13
N GLY A 207 14.28 16.50 10.68
CA GLY A 207 13.04 16.21 11.42
C GLY A 207 11.86 15.80 10.53
N TRP A 208 12.07 15.60 9.23
CA TRP A 208 11.09 15.05 8.30
C TRP A 208 11.47 13.62 7.88
N GLN A 209 10.44 12.84 7.56
CA GLN A 209 10.55 11.50 6.99
C GLN A 209 9.74 11.43 5.70
N GLU A 210 10.35 10.94 4.62
CA GLU A 210 9.71 10.52 3.38
C GLU A 210 8.83 9.30 3.65
N ILE A 211 7.55 9.37 3.26
CA ILE A 211 6.58 8.29 3.45
C ILE A 211 5.74 8.10 2.20
N TYR A 212 4.96 7.03 2.17
CA TYR A 212 4.14 6.67 1.02
C TYR A 212 2.69 6.39 1.43
N THR A 213 1.76 6.76 0.56
CA THR A 213 0.32 6.50 0.71
C THR A 213 -0.21 5.83 -0.54
N GLY A 214 -1.00 4.77 -0.38
CA GLY A 214 -1.51 3.96 -1.49
C GLY A 214 -1.77 2.53 -1.05
N VAL A 215 -1.56 1.59 -1.96
CA VAL A 215 -1.75 0.16 -1.71
C VAL A 215 -0.70 -0.41 -0.77
N THR A 216 -1.04 -1.48 -0.06
CA THR A 216 -0.06 -2.28 0.68
C THR A 216 0.85 -3.02 -0.30
N LEU A 217 2.16 -2.98 -0.09
CA LEU A 217 3.14 -3.65 -0.96
C LEU A 217 3.71 -4.92 -0.32
N TRP A 218 3.56 -6.03 -1.04
CA TRP A 218 4.23 -7.29 -0.78
C TRP A 218 5.21 -7.61 -1.92
N ILE A 219 6.45 -7.96 -1.58
CA ILE A 219 7.49 -8.30 -2.55
C ILE A 219 7.76 -9.80 -2.50
N TYR A 220 7.59 -10.46 -3.64
CA TYR A 220 8.10 -11.80 -3.91
C TYR A 220 9.49 -11.68 -4.53
N ASP A 221 10.51 -12.21 -3.86
CA ASP A 221 11.92 -12.10 -4.25
C ASP A 221 12.60 -13.48 -4.31
N THR A 222 13.92 -13.51 -4.51
CA THR A 222 14.67 -14.76 -4.63
C THR A 222 14.50 -15.69 -3.41
N GLN A 223 14.36 -15.12 -2.21
CA GLN A 223 14.18 -15.90 -0.98
C GLN A 223 12.77 -16.52 -0.93
N SER A 224 11.76 -15.84 -1.48
CA SER A 224 10.39 -16.34 -1.62
C SER A 224 10.30 -17.67 -2.38
N ASN A 225 11.21 -17.93 -3.32
CA ASN A 225 11.29 -19.22 -4.03
C ASN A 225 11.55 -20.40 -3.08
N THR A 226 12.23 -20.16 -1.94
CA THR A 226 12.67 -21.22 -1.02
C THR A 226 11.77 -21.38 0.19
N ASP A 227 11.25 -20.29 0.73
CA ASP A 227 10.50 -20.30 1.99
C ASP A 227 9.01 -20.01 1.81
N HIS A 228 8.54 -19.82 0.57
CA HIS A 228 7.16 -19.50 0.24
C HIS A 228 6.60 -18.31 1.05
N SER A 229 7.44 -17.30 1.26
CA SER A 229 7.09 -16.05 1.94
C SER A 229 7.06 -14.87 0.98
N ALA A 230 6.47 -13.76 1.40
CA ALA A 230 6.67 -12.45 0.76
C ALA A 230 7.05 -11.41 1.81
N ARG A 231 7.78 -10.37 1.40
CA ARG A 231 8.15 -9.24 2.25
C ARG A 231 7.07 -8.19 2.22
N LEU A 232 6.43 -7.90 3.35
CA LEU A 232 5.63 -6.70 3.55
C LEU A 232 6.55 -5.49 3.65
N VAL A 233 6.29 -4.46 2.86
CA VAL A 233 7.07 -3.22 2.85
C VAL A 233 6.37 -2.14 3.67
N SER A 234 7.13 -1.50 4.57
CA SER A 234 6.64 -0.39 5.38
C SER A 234 6.60 0.91 4.58
N ALA A 235 5.44 1.56 4.54
CA ALA A 235 5.25 2.84 3.88
C ALA A 235 5.69 4.04 4.75
N GLU A 236 5.84 3.83 6.07
CA GLU A 236 6.31 4.81 7.05
C GLU A 236 7.03 4.09 8.21
N GLY A 237 7.85 4.79 9.01
CA GLY A 237 8.53 4.18 10.17
C GLY A 237 7.95 4.60 11.51
N ASP A 238 7.35 3.70 12.29
CA ASP A 238 6.62 4.01 13.53
C ASP A 238 7.48 4.52 14.70
N ILE A 239 8.70 4.01 14.82
CA ILE A 239 9.61 4.31 15.94
C ILE A 239 10.88 4.94 15.39
N TYR A 240 11.49 5.85 16.16
CA TYR A 240 12.74 6.48 15.73
C TYR A 240 13.80 5.44 15.39
N GLY A 241 14.39 5.58 14.21
CA GLY A 241 15.36 4.63 13.69
C GLY A 241 14.77 3.46 12.91
N THR A 242 13.47 3.41 12.66
CA THR A 242 12.88 2.64 11.54
C THR A 242 12.90 3.49 10.27
N ALA A 243 13.05 2.85 9.11
CA ALA A 243 13.04 3.52 7.81
C ALA A 243 11.78 3.19 7.01
N THR A 244 11.32 4.15 6.22
CA THR A 244 10.45 3.87 5.08
C THR A 244 11.13 2.88 4.14
N GLY A 245 10.38 1.89 3.66
CA GLY A 245 10.92 0.78 2.87
C GLY A 245 11.53 -0.37 3.69
N ASP A 246 11.62 -0.26 5.03
CA ASP A 246 11.92 -1.43 5.87
C ASP A 246 10.86 -2.52 5.61
N SER A 247 11.24 -3.79 5.74
CA SER A 247 10.33 -4.89 5.41
C SER A 247 10.46 -6.10 6.30
N TRP A 248 9.35 -6.83 6.46
CA TRP A 248 9.20 -8.01 7.27
C TRP A 248 8.58 -9.15 6.45
N ARG A 249 8.97 -10.40 6.67
CA ARG A 249 8.50 -11.55 5.89
C ARG A 249 7.29 -12.24 6.55
N ALA A 250 6.27 -12.49 5.73
CA ALA A 250 5.15 -13.35 6.09
C ALA A 250 5.10 -14.58 5.19
N GLN A 251 4.79 -15.73 5.76
CA GLN A 251 4.45 -16.93 5.00
C GLN A 251 3.19 -16.66 4.15
N VAL A 252 3.15 -17.16 2.92
CA VAL A 252 2.05 -16.91 1.98
C VAL A 252 0.67 -17.26 2.55
N SER A 253 0.58 -18.29 3.40
CA SER A 253 -0.67 -18.70 4.05
C SER A 253 -1.25 -17.68 5.05
N HIS A 254 -0.47 -16.68 5.46
CA HIS A 254 -0.93 -15.62 6.36
C HIS A 254 -1.23 -14.31 5.63
N ILE A 255 -0.79 -14.16 4.38
CA ILE A 255 -0.89 -12.89 3.65
C ILE A 255 -2.36 -12.45 3.50
N PRO A 256 -3.32 -13.31 3.09
CA PRO A 256 -4.72 -12.89 2.96
C PRO A 256 -5.33 -12.36 4.25
N HIS A 257 -5.08 -13.03 5.37
CA HIS A 257 -5.56 -12.60 6.68
C HIS A 257 -4.91 -11.27 7.11
N LEU A 258 -3.58 -11.17 7.00
CA LEU A 258 -2.87 -9.94 7.34
C LEU A 258 -3.35 -8.77 6.47
N GLN A 259 -3.58 -8.99 5.18
CA GLN A 259 -4.10 -7.96 4.30
C GLN A 259 -5.52 -7.54 4.68
N LEU A 260 -6.40 -8.49 5.01
CA LEU A 260 -7.76 -8.21 5.48
C LEU A 260 -7.73 -7.32 6.73
N ASP A 261 -6.95 -7.70 7.74
CA ASP A 261 -6.82 -6.96 9.00
C ASP A 261 -6.24 -5.55 8.79
N MET A 262 -5.24 -5.43 7.93
CA MET A 262 -4.65 -4.12 7.59
C MET A 262 -5.64 -3.22 6.84
N THR A 263 -6.41 -3.79 5.91
CA THR A 263 -7.37 -3.03 5.08
C THR A 263 -8.61 -2.61 5.87
N TYR A 264 -9.20 -3.50 6.67
CA TYR A 264 -10.51 -3.28 7.28
C TYR A 264 -10.48 -3.09 8.80
N GLU A 265 -9.49 -3.63 9.51
CA GLU A 265 -9.40 -3.53 10.97
C GLU A 265 -8.40 -2.45 11.43
N ASN A 266 -7.79 -1.71 10.49
CA ASN A 266 -6.73 -0.74 10.74
C ASN A 266 -5.55 -1.34 11.53
N MET A 267 -5.30 -2.64 11.38
CA MET A 267 -4.15 -3.28 11.99
C MET A 267 -2.87 -2.68 11.38
N LYS A 268 -1.91 -2.31 12.23
CA LYS A 268 -0.57 -1.89 11.81
C LYS A 268 0.47 -2.90 12.28
N ILE A 269 1.38 -3.27 11.39
CA ILE A 269 2.53 -4.09 11.72
C ILE A 269 3.67 -3.18 12.16
N ASN A 270 4.10 -3.34 13.41
CA ASN A 270 5.18 -2.54 13.99
C ASN A 270 6.55 -3.13 13.64
N PHE A 271 7.39 -2.34 12.94
CA PHE A 271 8.75 -2.71 12.53
C PHE A 271 9.83 -2.36 13.57
N GLY A 272 9.45 -1.88 14.76
CA GLY A 272 10.28 -1.26 15.79
C GLY A 272 11.22 -2.17 16.60
N GLY A 273 11.58 -3.36 16.10
CA GLY A 273 12.55 -4.26 16.76
C GLY A 273 13.85 -4.37 15.97
N MET A 274 15.00 -4.40 16.66
CA MET A 274 16.34 -4.55 16.03
C MET A 274 16.51 -5.84 15.20
N ASP A 275 15.66 -6.85 15.42
CA ASP A 275 15.75 -8.18 14.76
C ASP A 275 14.67 -8.43 13.69
N ARG A 276 13.90 -7.42 13.25
CA ARG A 276 12.64 -7.66 12.51
C ARG A 276 12.58 -7.13 11.08
N TRP A 277 13.61 -6.44 10.60
CA TRP A 277 13.67 -5.94 9.22
C TRP A 277 14.92 -6.41 8.49
N ASP A 278 14.79 -6.61 7.18
CA ASP A 278 15.88 -7.08 6.32
C ASP A 278 16.99 -6.02 6.21
N TYR A 279 18.11 -6.24 6.91
CA TYR A 279 19.23 -5.30 6.93
C TYR A 279 19.82 -5.04 5.55
N SER A 280 19.87 -6.07 4.70
CA SER A 280 20.44 -5.95 3.36
C SER A 280 19.59 -5.04 2.48
N GLU A 281 18.27 -5.20 2.56
CA GLU A 281 17.30 -4.37 1.86
C GLU A 281 17.27 -2.95 2.41
N ARG A 282 17.32 -2.78 3.74
CA ARG A 282 17.39 -1.44 4.34
C ARG A 282 18.61 -0.68 3.84
N LYS A 283 19.79 -1.30 3.86
CA LYS A 283 21.01 -0.67 3.36
C LYS A 283 20.87 -0.24 1.90
N ARG A 284 20.22 -1.08 1.08
CA ARG A 284 19.92 -0.78 -0.31
C ARG A 284 18.99 0.42 -0.46
N ASN A 285 17.86 0.45 0.26
CA ASN A 285 16.90 1.57 0.26
C ASN A 285 17.57 2.89 0.67
N LEU A 286 18.35 2.89 1.75
CA LEU A 286 19.03 4.09 2.24
C LEU A 286 20.05 4.63 1.23
N ALA A 287 20.73 3.76 0.49
CA ALA A 287 21.65 4.16 -0.56
C ALA A 287 20.91 4.72 -1.79
N GLU A 288 19.83 4.06 -2.20
CA GLU A 288 19.01 4.49 -3.34
C GLU A 288 18.39 5.87 -3.10
N ALA A 289 17.90 6.13 -1.88
CA ALA A 289 17.32 7.42 -1.51
C ALA A 289 18.29 8.60 -1.63
N ILE A 290 19.61 8.35 -1.67
CA ILE A 290 20.64 9.39 -1.85
C ILE A 290 20.99 9.58 -3.32
N LEU A 291 20.86 8.53 -4.14
CA LEU A 291 21.33 8.51 -5.52
C LEU A 291 20.28 8.97 -6.54
N GLU A 292 19.01 8.64 -6.32
CA GLU A 292 17.94 8.88 -7.29
C GLU A 292 16.76 9.63 -6.66
N PRO A 293 16.49 10.88 -7.09
CA PRO A 293 15.17 11.47 -7.10
C PRO A 293 14.38 11.06 -8.34
#